data_AF-A0A4Q2JMP6-F1
#
_entry.id   AF-A0A4Q2JMP6-F1
#
_cell.length_a   1.000
_cell.length_b   1.000
_cell.length_c   1.000
_cell.angle_alpha   90.00
_cell.angle_beta   90.00
_cell.angle_gamma   90.00
#
_symmetry.space_group_name_H-M   'P 1'
#
loop_
_entity.id
_entity.type
_entity.pdbx_description
1 polymer ?
#
loop_
_entity_poly.entity_id
_entity_poly.type
_entity_poly.pdbx_seq_one_letter_code
_entity_poly.pdbx_strand_id
1 'polypeptide(L)'
;MARRAEQRRLAIEAVGAYLLAHPCVDCGEADVRVLDFDHRVGSGKQAEVMRLVQNGYSVTRVMAEIAKCDVRCRNCHAKVTYERLGDNWRTTLMRRTAGDE
;
A
#
# COMPACT_ATOMS: atom_id res chain seq x y z
N MET A 1 -27.50 5.48 0.73
CA MET A 1 -26.67 6.62 0.27
C MET A 1 -25.94 7.29 1.44
N ALA A 2 -26.63 7.91 2.40
CA ALA A 2 -26.01 8.62 3.54
C ALA A 2 -25.07 7.74 4.41
N ARG A 3 -25.50 6.53 4.80
CA ARG A 3 -24.67 5.62 5.63
C ARG A 3 -23.35 5.22 4.96
N ARG A 4 -23.33 5.02 3.64
CA ARG A 4 -22.10 4.67 2.90
C ARG A 4 -21.16 5.87 2.81
N ALA A 5 -21.70 7.07 2.61
CA ALA A 5 -20.91 8.30 2.60
C ALA A 5 -20.25 8.56 3.96
N GLU A 6 -20.97 8.35 5.06
CA GLU A 6 -20.41 8.52 6.41
C GLU A 6 -19.34 7.48 6.72
N GLN A 7 -19.57 6.20 6.40
CA GLN A 7 -18.54 5.16 6.58
C GLN A 7 -17.28 5.46 5.76
N ARG A 8 -17.44 5.95 4.53
CA ARG A 8 -16.31 6.38 3.71
C ARG A 8 -15.54 7.53 4.36
N ARG A 9 -16.21 8.53 4.92
CA ARG A 9 -15.58 9.67 5.61
C ARG A 9 -14.75 9.20 6.81
N LEU A 10 -15.35 8.40 7.68
CA LEU A 10 -14.68 7.83 8.85
C LEU A 10 -13.49 6.94 8.47
N ALA A 11 -13.63 6.15 7.40
CA ALA A 11 -12.55 5.31 6.91
C ALA A 11 -11.39 6.11 6.30
N ILE A 12 -11.68 7.20 5.58
CA ILE A 12 -10.64 8.12 5.07
C ILE A 12 -9.87 8.75 6.22
N GLU A 13 -10.56 9.21 7.27
CA GLU A 13 -9.94 9.81 8.45
C GLU A 13 -9.03 8.80 9.17
N ALA A 14 -9.50 7.58 9.38
CA ALA A 14 -8.72 6.51 10.00
C ALA A 14 -7.49 6.12 9.15
N VAL A 15 -7.66 6.00 7.83
CA VAL A 15 -6.55 5.72 6.89
C VAL A 15 -5.52 6.84 6.91
N GLY A 16 -5.97 8.10 6.85
CA GLY A 16 -5.08 9.26 6.86
C GLY A 16 -4.28 9.35 8.17
N ALA A 17 -4.94 9.17 9.32
CA ALA A 17 -4.27 9.14 10.62
C ALA A 17 -3.23 8.00 10.70
N TYR A 18 -3.55 6.83 10.16
CA TYR A 18 -2.60 5.72 10.11
C TYR A 18 -1.38 6.07 9.25
N LEU A 19 -1.58 6.56 8.03
CA LEU A 19 -0.47 6.90 7.12
C LEU A 19 0.43 8.03 7.68
N LEU A 20 -0.15 9.03 8.37
CA LEU A 20 0.62 10.10 9.01
C LEU A 20 1.54 9.61 10.14
N ALA A 21 1.19 8.50 10.80
CA ALA A 21 1.98 7.90 11.87
C ALA A 21 2.97 6.84 11.38
N HIS A 22 2.86 6.40 10.12
CA HIS A 22 3.64 5.30 9.57
C HIS A 22 4.31 5.73 8.25
N PRO A 23 5.52 6.32 8.30
CA PRO A 23 6.27 6.63 7.09
C PRO A 23 6.65 5.35 6.32
N CYS A 24 7.13 5.52 5.10
CA CYS A 24 7.64 4.43 4.27
C CYS A 24 8.67 3.60 5.03
N VAL A 25 8.40 2.30 5.18
CA VAL A 25 9.26 1.39 5.94
C VAL A 25 10.66 1.23 5.32
N ASP A 26 10.81 1.46 4.00
CA ASP A 26 12.09 1.26 3.33
C ASP A 26 12.95 2.54 3.25
N CYS A 27 12.35 3.73 3.17
CA CYS A 27 13.08 4.98 2.93
C CYS A 27 12.69 6.17 3.83
N GLY A 28 11.73 6.00 4.74
CA GLY A 28 11.32 7.04 5.70
C GLY A 28 10.49 8.19 5.14
N GLU A 29 10.10 8.16 3.85
CA GLU A 29 9.17 9.15 3.27
C GLU A 29 7.89 9.24 4.10
N ALA A 30 7.44 10.46 4.40
CA ALA A 30 6.31 10.73 5.29
C ALA A 30 5.17 11.51 4.61
N ASP A 31 5.36 11.99 3.37
CA ASP A 31 4.31 12.66 2.62
C ASP A 31 3.18 11.68 2.26
N VAL A 32 2.05 11.81 2.96
CA VAL A 32 0.85 10.98 2.78
C VAL A 32 0.37 10.90 1.32
N ARG A 33 0.68 11.90 0.48
CA ARG A 33 0.27 11.90 -0.94
C ARG A 33 0.97 10.82 -1.75
N VAL A 34 2.16 10.37 -1.31
CA VAL A 34 2.97 9.35 -2.01
C VAL A 34 3.05 8.02 -1.27
N LEU A 35 2.45 7.91 -0.08
CA LEU A 35 2.36 6.65 0.65
C LEU A 35 1.25 5.74 0.10
N ASP A 36 1.48 4.44 0.22
CA ASP A 36 0.58 3.38 -0.23
C ASP A 36 0.70 2.16 0.70
N PHE A 37 -0.32 1.30 0.65
CA PHE A 37 -0.37 0.06 1.41
C PHE A 37 0.12 -1.10 0.56
N ASP A 38 1.33 -1.61 0.86
CA ASP A 38 1.89 -2.79 0.22
C ASP A 38 1.54 -4.04 1.03
N HIS A 39 0.72 -4.93 0.47
CA HIS A 39 0.36 -6.17 1.14
C HIS A 39 1.57 -7.09 1.33
N ARG A 40 1.75 -7.58 2.56
CA ARG A 40 2.78 -8.59 2.84
C ARG A 40 2.47 -9.89 2.12
N VAL A 41 3.52 -10.56 1.61
CA VAL A 41 3.39 -11.85 0.91
C VAL A 41 2.74 -12.88 1.83
N GLY A 42 1.78 -13.64 1.31
CA GLY A 42 1.06 -14.66 2.10
C GLY A 42 0.04 -14.12 3.11
N SER A 43 -0.17 -12.80 3.19
CA SER A 43 -1.05 -12.18 4.22
C SER A 43 -2.56 -12.43 4.04
N GLY A 44 -2.98 -13.17 3.01
CA GLY A 44 -4.40 -13.45 2.77
C GLY A 44 -5.20 -12.17 2.53
N LYS A 45 -4.69 -11.30 1.65
CA LYS A 45 -5.38 -10.10 1.17
C LYS A 45 -6.79 -10.44 0.72
N GLN A 46 -7.78 -9.72 1.24
CA GLN A 46 -9.16 -9.84 0.79
C GLN A 46 -9.52 -8.77 -0.24
N ALA A 47 -8.91 -7.58 -0.13
CA ALA A 47 -9.17 -6.46 -1.03
C ALA A 47 -8.07 -5.38 -0.95
N GLU A 48 -8.03 -4.49 -1.94
CA GLU A 48 -7.30 -3.23 -1.78
C GLU A 48 -7.94 -2.39 -0.66
N VAL A 49 -7.11 -1.80 0.21
CA VAL A 49 -7.58 -0.95 1.31
C VAL A 49 -8.47 0.17 0.78
N MET A 50 -8.02 0.88 -0.26
CA MET A 50 -8.80 1.99 -0.85
C MET A 50 -10.08 1.51 -1.54
N ARG A 51 -10.14 0.27 -2.01
CA ARG A 51 -11.38 -0.32 -2.55
C ARG A 51 -12.40 -0.60 -1.43
N LEU A 52 -11.95 -0.98 -0.23
CA LEU A 52 -12.84 -1.11 0.94
C LEU A 52 -13.39 0.25 1.38
N VAL A 53 -12.54 1.27 1.41
CA VAL A 53 -12.94 2.66 1.73
C VAL A 53 -13.97 3.19 0.74
N GLN A 54 -13.71 3.08 -0.56
CA GLN A 54 -14.61 3.57 -1.62
C GLN A 54 -15.98 2.89 -1.61
N ASN A 55 -16.01 1.59 -1.28
CA ASN A 55 -17.25 0.81 -1.19
C ASN A 55 -18.02 1.04 0.13
N GLY A 56 -17.49 1.84 1.06
CA GLY A 56 -18.16 2.19 2.32
C GLY A 56 -18.23 1.05 3.33
N TYR A 57 -17.19 0.20 3.37
CA TYR A 57 -17.05 -0.80 4.44
C TYR A 57 -16.72 -0.13 5.78
N SER A 58 -16.95 -0.86 6.88
CA SER A 58 -16.67 -0.35 8.23
C SER A 58 -15.19 -0.06 8.45
N VAL A 59 -14.91 0.96 9.27
CA VAL A 59 -13.54 1.30 9.70
C VAL A 59 -12.81 0.08 10.23
N THR A 60 -13.46 -0.74 11.08
CA THR A 60 -12.87 -1.97 11.61
C THR A 60 -12.38 -2.92 10.51
N ARG A 61 -13.16 -3.09 9.43
CA ARG A 61 -12.77 -3.96 8.32
C ARG A 61 -11.63 -3.36 7.50
N VAL A 62 -11.64 -2.04 7.30
CA VAL A 62 -10.56 -1.32 6.62
C VAL A 62 -9.25 -1.45 7.42
N MET A 63 -9.29 -1.21 8.74
CA MET A 63 -8.12 -1.34 9.62
C MET A 63 -7.61 -2.78 9.71
N ALA A 64 -8.50 -3.77 9.70
CA ALA A 64 -8.09 -5.19 9.66
C ALA A 64 -7.36 -5.55 8.36
N GLU A 65 -7.70 -4.92 7.24
CA GLU A 65 -6.97 -5.10 5.99
C GLU A 65 -5.63 -4.33 5.99
N ILE A 66 -5.61 -3.10 6.53
CA ILE A 66 -4.37 -2.32 6.73
C ILE A 66 -3.36 -3.09 7.58
N ALA A 67 -3.83 -3.80 8.62
CA ALA A 67 -2.97 -4.60 9.48
C ALA A 67 -2.19 -5.69 8.74
N LYS A 68 -2.54 -6.00 7.47
CA LYS A 68 -1.84 -6.96 6.60
C LYS A 68 -0.81 -6.29 5.66
N CYS A 69 -0.73 -4.97 5.68
CA CYS A 69 0.10 -4.18 4.79
C CYS A 69 1.29 -3.57 5.55
N ASP A 70 2.36 -3.33 4.82
CA ASP A 70 3.39 -2.37 5.20
C ASP A 70 3.07 -1.03 4.52
N VAL A 71 3.44 0.08 5.16
CA VAL A 71 3.35 1.40 4.50
C VAL A 71 4.63 1.64 3.73
N ARG A 72 4.50 1.91 2.42
CA ARG A 72 5.62 2.19 1.52
C ARG A 72 5.29 3.39 0.65
N CYS A 73 6.28 4.17 0.28
CA CYS A 73 6.09 5.15 -0.80
C CYS A 73 5.95 4.43 -2.14
N ARG A 74 5.27 5.05 -3.11
CA ARG A 74 5.01 4.45 -4.43
C ARG A 74 6.28 3.97 -5.15
N ASN A 75 7.41 4.66 -4.96
CA ASN A 75 8.67 4.28 -5.57
C ASN A 75 9.25 3.00 -4.95
N CYS A 76 9.29 2.90 -3.62
CA CYS A 76 9.77 1.69 -2.94
C CYS A 76 8.80 0.51 -3.15
N HIS A 77 7.49 0.77 -3.11
CA HIS A 77 6.47 -0.23 -3.42
C HIS A 77 6.66 -0.83 -4.83
N ALA A 78 6.92 0.01 -5.85
CA ALA A 78 7.19 -0.45 -7.20
C ALA A 78 8.45 -1.33 -7.28
N LYS A 79 9.55 -0.94 -6.62
CA LYS A 79 10.80 -1.72 -6.57
C LYS A 79 10.56 -3.11 -5.97
N VAL A 80 9.96 -3.15 -4.78
CA VAL A 80 9.64 -4.40 -4.07
C VAL A 80 8.69 -5.28 -4.89
N THR A 81 7.73 -4.68 -5.61
CA THR A 81 6.85 -5.43 -6.52
C THR A 81 7.66 -6.09 -7.63
N TYR A 82 8.59 -5.37 -8.27
CA TYR A 82 9.43 -5.94 -9.32
C TYR A 82 10.40 -7.00 -8.80
N GLU A 83 10.92 -6.85 -7.58
CA GLU A 83 11.73 -7.87 -6.91
C GLU A 83 10.93 -9.16 -6.68
N ARG A 84 9.66 -9.05 -6.26
CA ARG A 84 8.76 -10.21 -6.05
C ARG A 84 8.37 -10.91 -7.35
N LEU A 85 8.23 -10.19 -8.46
CA LEU A 85 7.80 -10.74 -9.75
C LEU A 85 8.91 -11.48 -10.51
N GLY A 86 10.18 -11.25 -10.17
CA GLY A 86 11.32 -11.83 -10.87
C GLY A 86 11.67 -11.10 -12.18
N ASP A 87 12.18 -11.86 -13.15
CA ASP A 87 12.80 -11.30 -14.34
C ASP A 87 11.77 -10.78 -15.35
N ASN A 88 11.89 -9.49 -15.64
CA ASN A 88 11.13 -8.76 -16.64
C ASN A 88 12.04 -7.70 -17.26
N TRP A 89 11.58 -7.01 -18.31
CA TRP A 89 12.43 -6.07 -19.02
C TRP A 89 13.07 -4.97 -18.13
N ARG A 90 12.41 -4.54 -17.05
CA ARG A 90 12.98 -3.56 -16.10
C ARG A 90 14.05 -4.18 -15.21
N THR A 91 13.78 -5.34 -14.60
CA THR A 91 14.74 -6.01 -13.71
C THR A 91 15.94 -6.54 -14.49
N THR A 92 15.73 -7.08 -15.70
CA THR A 92 16.79 -7.47 -16.62
C THR A 92 17.64 -6.27 -17.06
N LEU A 93 17.03 -5.13 -17.39
CA LEU A 93 17.78 -3.92 -17.76
C LEU A 93 18.66 -3.41 -16.61
N MET A 94 18.14 -3.45 -15.38
CA MET A 94 18.91 -3.04 -14.19
C MET A 94 20.10 -3.97 -13.93
N ARG A 95 19.93 -5.30 -14.02
CA ARG A 95 21.03 -6.26 -13.87
C ARG A 95 22.12 -6.09 -14.93
N ARG A 96 21.72 -5.92 -16.19
CA ARG A 96 22.64 -5.62 -17.31
C ARG A 96 23.48 -4.38 -17.06
N THR A 97 22.84 -3.34 -16.52
CA THR A 97 23.52 -2.07 -16.24
C THR A 97 24.41 -2.16 -14.99
N ALA A 98 24.07 -3.02 -14.04
CA ALA A 98 24.87 -3.28 -12.84
C ALA A 98 26.13 -4.13 -13.10
N GLY A 99 26.21 -4.80 -14.25
CA GLY A 99 27.35 -5.68 -14.59
C GLY A 99 27.25 -7.06 -13.95
N ASP A 100 26.04 -7.50 -13.58
CA ASP A 100 25.78 -8.82 -12.98
C ASP A 100 25.60 -9.94 -14.03
N GLU A 101 25.95 -9.69 -15.30
CA GLU A 101 25.95 -10.65 -16.42
C GLU A 101 27.38 -10.98 -16.89
#